data_AF-A0A2S3ID28-F1
#
_entry.id   AF-A0A2S3ID28-F1
#
_cell.length_a   1.000
_cell.length_b   1.000
_cell.length_c   1.000
_cell.angle_alpha   90.00
_cell.angle_beta   90.00
_cell.angle_gamma   90.00
#
_symmetry.space_group_name_H-M   'P 1'
#
loop_
_entity.id
_entity.type
_entity.pdbx_description
1 polymer ?
#
loop_
_entity_poly.entity_id
_entity_poly.type
_entity_poly.pdbx_seq_one_letter_code
_entity_poly.pdbx_strand_id
1 'polypeptide(L)' 'MDGSATLCFLAVLALLGSCTHAEHCEYHRIKMAACKRSSCNESCHLQYSNKRITDAYCTGKWFDSYCNCMVCDYK' A
#
# COMPACT_ATOMS: atom_id res chain seq x y z
N MET A 1 -0.08 47.11 8.18
CA MET A 1 1.14 46.43 7.72
C MET A 1 0.76 44.96 7.63
N ASP A 2 -0.03 44.54 6.64
CA ASP A 2 -0.74 43.24 6.74
C ASP A 2 -0.95 42.59 5.37
N GLY A 3 0.12 42.53 4.57
CA GLY A 3 0.12 41.84 3.27
C GLY A 3 1.21 40.77 3.14
N SER A 4 2.32 40.95 3.85
CA SER A 4 3.48 40.06 3.73
C SER A 4 3.30 38.71 4.41
N ALA A 5 2.58 38.65 5.54
CA ALA A 5 2.40 37.40 6.28
C ALA A 5 1.52 36.41 5.49
N THR A 6 0.40 36.87 4.95
CA THR A 6 -0.57 36.05 4.21
C THR A 6 0.02 35.42 2.95
N LEU A 7 0.90 36.13 2.25
CA LEU A 7 1.62 35.62 1.08
C LEU A 7 2.62 34.53 1.43
N CYS A 8 3.33 34.64 2.57
CA CYS A 8 4.22 33.59 3.06
C CYS A 8 3.46 32.30 3.40
N PHE A 9 2.30 32.40 4.06
CA PHE A 9 1.50 31.22 4.39
C PHE A 9 1.00 30.49 3.14
N LEU A 10 0.56 31.23 2.12
CA LEU A 10 0.11 30.64 0.85
C LEU A 10 1.26 29.96 0.08
N ALA A 11 2.48 30.53 0.12
CA ALA A 11 3.65 29.91 -0.50
C ALA A 11 4.05 28.59 0.19
N VAL A 12 3.99 28.55 1.52
CA VAL A 12 4.26 27.34 2.31
C VAL A 12 3.21 26.26 2.06
N LEU A 13 1.92 26.64 1.96
CA LEU A 13 0.84 25.71 1.61
C LEU A 13 0.97 25.15 0.18
N ALA A 14 1.39 25.96 -0.78
CA ALA A 14 1.65 25.50 -2.15
C ALA A 14 2.87 24.57 -2.24
N LEU A 15 3.93 24.83 -1.46
CA LEU A 15 5.10 23.95 -1.35
C LEU A 15 4.77 22.63 -0.65
N LEU A 16 3.95 22.65 0.41
CA LEU A 16 3.54 21.45 1.15
C LEU A 16 2.50 20.61 0.39
N GLY A 17 1.65 21.24 -0.42
CA GLY A 17 0.64 20.55 -1.23
C GLY A 17 1.20 19.78 -2.43
N SER A 18 2.50 19.89 -2.71
CA SER A 18 3.10 19.39 -3.96
C SER A 18 3.95 18.12 -3.81
N CYS A 19 4.18 17.58 -2.62
CA CYS A 19 5.13 16.46 -2.45
C CYS A 19 4.68 15.39 -1.46
N THR A 20 3.48 14.86 -1.64
CA THR A 20 3.18 13.50 -1.16
C THR A 20 2.49 12.77 -2.29
N HIS A 21 3.29 12.15 -3.17
CA HIS A 21 2.83 10.94 -3.85
C HIS A 21 2.51 9.95 -2.73
N ALA A 22 1.26 9.96 -2.26
CA ALA A 22 0.81 9.05 -1.23
C ALA A 22 0.86 7.65 -1.84
N GLU A 23 1.77 6.82 -1.34
CA GLU A 23 1.82 5.42 -1.71
C GLU A 23 0.47 4.80 -1.38
N HIS A 24 -0.24 4.31 -2.40
CA HIS A 24 -1.55 3.70 -2.24
C HIS A 24 -1.34 2.21 -2.00
N CYS A 25 -1.59 1.77 -0.76
CA CYS A 25 -1.46 0.37 -0.38
C CYS A 25 -2.83 -0.28 -0.15
N GLU A 26 -3.07 -1.41 -0.82
CA GLU A 26 -4.31 -2.19 -0.68
C GLU A 26 -4.02 -3.65 -0.40
N TYR A 27 -4.92 -4.27 0.38
CA TYR A 27 -4.88 -5.71 0.63
C TYR A 27 -5.63 -6.46 -0.47
N HIS A 28 -4.90 -7.27 -1.22
CA HIS A 28 -5.46 -8.21 -2.18
C HIS A 28 -5.56 -9.60 -1.57
N ARG A 29 -6.72 -10.25 -1.76
CA ARG A 29 -6.99 -11.60 -1.25
C ARG A 29 -6.91 -12.64 -2.35
N ILE A 30 -6.10 -13.65 -2.12
CA ILE A 30 -5.94 -14.83 -2.99
C ILE A 30 -6.47 -16.03 -2.23
N LYS A 31 -7.42 -16.77 -2.82
CA LYS A 31 -7.91 -18.02 -2.21
C LYS A 31 -6.82 -19.08 -2.33
N MET A 32 -6.42 -19.67 -1.20
CA MET A 32 -5.36 -20.66 -1.17
C MET A 32 -5.65 -21.70 -0.08
N ALA A 33 -5.93 -22.93 -0.48
CA ALA A 33 -6.17 -24.02 0.47
C ALA A 33 -4.92 -24.31 1.30
N ALA A 34 -5.09 -24.57 2.60
CA ALA A 34 -4.00 -24.79 3.54
C ALA A 34 -2.93 -23.69 3.47
N CYS A 35 -3.36 -22.41 3.55
CA CYS A 35 -2.48 -21.26 3.41
C CYS A 35 -1.28 -21.33 4.36
N LYS A 36 -0.08 -21.35 3.78
CA LYS A 36 1.19 -21.19 4.49
C LYS A 36 1.77 -19.82 4.17
N ARG A 37 2.35 -19.15 5.16
CA ARG A 37 2.91 -17.81 5.00
C ARG A 37 3.97 -17.74 3.88
N SER A 38 4.86 -18.75 3.79
CA SER A 38 5.89 -18.79 2.75
C SER A 38 5.30 -18.86 1.33
N SER A 39 4.36 -19.78 1.10
CA SER A 39 3.67 -19.92 -0.18
C SER A 39 2.81 -18.71 -0.52
N CYS A 40 2.23 -18.06 0.50
CA CYS A 40 1.47 -16.83 0.35
C CYS A 40 2.38 -15.69 -0.12
N ASN A 41 3.51 -15.49 0.55
CA ASN A 41 4.48 -14.46 0.18
C ASN A 41 5.01 -14.66 -1.24
N GLU A 42 5.39 -15.88 -1.61
CA GLU A 42 5.81 -16.22 -2.97
C GLU A 42 4.70 -15.93 -4.00
N SER A 43 3.46 -16.34 -3.71
CA SER A 43 2.31 -16.08 -4.59
C SER A 43 2.04 -14.58 -4.76
N CYS A 44 2.20 -13.78 -3.70
CA CYS A 44 2.09 -12.32 -3.76
C CYS A 44 3.14 -11.74 -4.71
N HIS A 45 4.41 -12.16 -4.58
CA HIS A 45 5.48 -11.69 -5.46
C HIS A 45 5.33 -12.17 -6.91
N LEU A 46 4.75 -13.35 -7.14
CA LEU A 46 4.49 -13.85 -8.50
C LEU A 46 3.34 -13.11 -9.19
N GLN A 47 2.22 -12.87 -8.50
CA GLN A 47 1.07 -12.17 -9.08
C GLN A 47 1.31 -10.66 -9.25
N TYR A 48 2.03 -10.04 -8.31
CA TYR A 48 2.28 -8.61 -8.26
C TYR A 48 3.78 -8.30 -8.43
N SER A 49 4.46 -9.00 -9.34
CA SER A 49 5.92 -8.92 -9.54
C SER A 49 6.44 -7.51 -9.85
N ASN A 50 5.60 -6.64 -10.41
CA ASN A 50 5.93 -5.25 -10.75
C ASN A 50 5.44 -4.24 -9.71
N LYS A 51 4.90 -4.70 -8.57
CA LYS A 51 4.38 -3.83 -7.49
C LYS A 51 5.18 -4.07 -6.22
N ARG A 52 5.13 -3.09 -5.31
CA ARG A 52 5.80 -3.20 -4.02
C ARG A 52 4.92 -4.00 -3.06
N ILE A 53 5.37 -5.20 -2.67
CA ILE A 53 4.75 -5.98 -1.60
C ILE A 53 5.37 -5.55 -0.27
N THR A 54 4.57 -5.12 0.69
CA THR A 54 5.04 -4.68 2.02
C THR A 54 4.70 -5.66 3.12
N ASP A 55 3.65 -6.48 2.95
CA ASP A 55 3.27 -7.52 3.90
C ASP A 55 2.50 -8.65 3.22
N ALA A 56 2.62 -9.86 3.78
CA ALA A 56 1.89 -11.04 3.32
C ALA A 56 1.56 -11.97 4.50
N TYR A 57 0.27 -12.30 4.65
CA TYR A 57 -0.21 -13.18 5.74
C TYR A 57 -1.44 -14.01 5.37
N CYS A 58 -1.60 -15.13 6.07
CA CYS A 58 -2.73 -16.03 5.91
C CYS A 58 -3.86 -15.70 6.89
N THR A 59 -5.10 -15.83 6.44
CA THR A 59 -6.31 -15.77 7.27
C THR A 59 -7.21 -16.97 6.97
N GLY A 60 -8.16 -17.26 7.86
CA GLY A 60 -9.06 -18.40 7.72
C GLY A 60 -8.46 -19.73 8.19
N LYS A 61 -9.16 -20.84 7.93
CA LYS A 61 -8.77 -22.17 8.42
C LYS A 61 -8.93 -23.23 7.32
N TRP A 62 -7.98 -24.16 7.24
CA TRP A 62 -8.01 -25.31 6.33
C TRP A 62 -8.29 -24.91 4.86
N PHE A 63 -9.44 -25.31 4.32
CA PHE A 63 -9.83 -25.08 2.92
C PHE A 63 -10.39 -23.68 2.66
N ASP A 64 -10.89 -23.01 3.70
CA ASP A 64 -11.33 -21.61 3.66
C ASP A 64 -10.24 -20.70 4.21
N SER A 65 -9.02 -20.86 3.67
CA SER A 65 -7.92 -19.95 3.96
C SER A 65 -7.61 -19.03 2.78
N TYR A 66 -7.18 -17.83 3.11
CA TYR A 66 -6.90 -16.75 2.19
C TYR A 66 -5.51 -16.20 2.47
N CYS A 67 -4.74 -16.00 1.41
CA CYS A 67 -3.51 -15.22 1.43
C CYS A 67 -3.87 -13.75 1.21
N ASN A 68 -3.44 -12.88 2.11
CA ASN A 68 -3.57 -11.43 2.00
C ASN A 68 -2.21 -10.84 1.63
N CYS A 69 -2.16 -10.10 0.54
CA CYS A 69 -0.98 -9.39 0.06
C CYS A 69 -1.21 -7.89 0.21
N MET A 70 -0.37 -7.18 0.96
CA MET A 70 -0.36 -5.72 0.95
C MET A 70 0.45 -5.23 -0.24
N VAL A 71 -0.26 -4.75 -1.25
CA VAL A 71 0.32 -4.28 -2.51
C VAL A 71 0.27 -2.76 -2.52
N CYS A 72 1.42 -2.13 -2.68
CA CYS A 72 1.57 -0.69 -2.73
C CYS A 72 1.94 -0.25 -4.15
N ASP A 73 1.31 0.82 -4.60
CA ASP A 73 1.55 1.45 -5.90
C ASP A 73 1.75 2.95 -5.75
N TYR A 74 2.60 3.51 -6.60
CA TYR A 74 2.77 4.95 -6.72
C TYR A 74 1.78 5.45 -7.77
N LYS A 75 0.71 6.12 -7.34
CA LYS A 75 -0.17 6.87 -8.24
C LYS A 75 0.39 8.27 -8.52
#